data_AF-A0A8J5Q3P5-F1
#
_entry.id   AF-A0A8J5Q3P5-F1
#
_cell.length_a   1.000
_cell.length_b   1.000
_cell.length_c   1.000
_cell.angle_alpha   90.00
_cell.angle_beta   90.00
_cell.angle_gamma   90.00
#
_symmetry.space_group_name_H-M   'P 1'
#
loop_
_entity.id
_entity.type
_entity.pdbx_description
1 polymer ?
#
loop_
_entity_poly.entity_id
_entity_poly.type
_entity_poly.pdbx_seq_one_letter_code
_entity_poly.pdbx_strand_id
1 'polypeptide(L)'
;MSLSVDELEATFSLATNGIHVDDRYAGTDVAPAMHPSTTFRYPYDPDKLVPQQALSKTDMVYARLARPTGSRLELILSKLLKGEALVYSTGLSAIHAYLVRLGPKKVAIGGGYHGTHAVLDIHERLTGTVRVGLDELDQLGPGDIAKEKRLYLVVDSTFGPPALQDPFMWGADIVIHSGTKYIGGHSDIMCGVLAVQREDLFNGLWEDRVALGNILVASIMAWPSELADFGSTLSHSKQ
;
A
#
# COMPACT_ATOMS: atom_id res chain seq x y z
N MET A 1 8.94 33.96 9.15
CA MET A 1 9.25 32.59 9.58
C MET A 1 8.96 31.71 8.38
N SER A 2 9.99 31.11 7.77
CA SER A 2 9.81 30.20 6.63
C SER A 2 9.31 28.86 7.14
N LEU A 3 8.21 28.37 6.59
CA LEU A 3 7.76 26.99 6.80
C LEU A 3 8.81 26.03 6.24
N SER A 4 9.01 24.90 6.92
CA SER A 4 9.72 23.74 6.37
C SER A 4 8.93 23.13 5.21
N VAL A 5 9.58 22.26 4.42
CA VAL A 5 8.93 21.64 3.24
C VAL A 5 7.73 20.80 3.65
N ASP A 6 7.85 19.98 4.71
CA ASP A 6 6.74 19.14 5.18
C ASP A 6 5.57 19.97 5.76
N GLU A 7 5.85 21.10 6.42
CA GLU A 7 4.82 22.07 6.84
C GLU A 7 4.14 22.75 5.64
N LEU A 8 4.88 23.04 4.57
CA LEU A 8 4.34 23.60 3.33
C LEU A 8 3.43 22.57 2.63
N GLU A 9 3.89 21.32 2.48
CA GLU A 9 3.10 20.22 1.91
C GLU A 9 1.82 19.93 2.72
N ALA A 10 1.82 20.19 4.03
CA ALA A 10 0.63 20.07 4.87
C ALA A 10 -0.45 21.14 4.56
N THR A 11 -0.07 22.27 3.94
CA THR A 11 -1.00 23.30 3.46
C THR A 11 -1.57 23.02 2.06
N PHE A 12 -0.97 22.09 1.31
CA PHE A 12 -1.34 21.82 -0.07
C PHE A 12 -2.66 21.08 -0.21
N SER A 13 -3.40 21.39 -1.29
CA SER A 13 -4.63 20.68 -1.62
C SER A 13 -4.38 19.20 -1.91
N LEU A 14 -5.41 18.37 -1.78
CA LEU A 14 -5.32 16.94 -2.12
C LEU A 14 -4.89 16.72 -3.58
N ALA A 15 -5.37 17.56 -4.51
CA ALA A 15 -4.98 17.49 -5.92
C ALA A 15 -3.51 17.85 -6.14
N THR A 16 -3.00 18.87 -5.43
CA THR A 16 -1.58 19.26 -5.46
C THR A 16 -0.71 18.13 -4.92
N ASN A 17 -1.06 17.57 -3.76
CA ASN A 17 -0.35 16.45 -3.15
C ASN A 17 -0.40 15.17 -4.00
N GLY A 18 -1.50 14.93 -4.72
CA GLY A 18 -1.64 13.79 -5.64
C GLY A 18 -0.75 13.85 -6.89
N ILE A 19 -0.17 15.01 -7.21
CA ILE A 19 0.70 15.22 -8.37
C ILE A 19 2.17 15.45 -7.96
N HIS A 20 2.42 16.14 -6.84
CA HIS A 20 3.73 16.74 -6.54
C HIS A 20 4.42 16.25 -5.25
N VAL A 21 3.78 15.44 -4.40
CA VAL A 21 4.37 15.09 -3.08
C VAL A 21 5.66 14.25 -3.18
N ASP A 22 5.89 13.62 -4.33
CA ASP A 22 7.09 12.87 -4.66
C ASP A 22 8.11 13.64 -5.51
N ASP A 23 7.89 14.93 -5.80
CA ASP A 23 8.85 15.80 -6.54
C ASP A 23 10.22 15.89 -5.86
N ARG A 24 10.27 15.80 -4.52
CA ARG A 24 11.52 15.69 -3.74
C ARG A 24 12.35 14.42 -4.04
N TYR A 25 11.75 13.45 -4.73
CA TYR A 25 12.39 12.23 -5.24
C TYR A 25 12.39 12.18 -6.78
N ALA A 26 12.09 13.30 -7.45
CA ALA A 26 12.28 13.47 -8.89
C ALA A 26 13.72 13.81 -9.24
N GLY A 27 14.12 13.42 -10.45
CA GLY A 27 15.37 13.86 -11.06
C GLY A 27 15.16 15.18 -11.80
N THR A 28 15.86 15.35 -12.91
CA THR A 28 15.57 16.44 -13.87
C THR A 28 14.29 16.20 -14.69
N ASP A 29 13.80 14.96 -14.71
CA ASP A 29 12.62 14.57 -15.47
C ASP A 29 11.33 14.89 -14.69
N VAL A 30 10.37 15.52 -15.38
CA VAL A 30 9.05 15.88 -14.81
C VAL A 30 8.23 14.63 -14.46
N ALA A 31 8.34 13.57 -15.28
CA ALA A 31 7.68 12.30 -15.04
C ALA A 31 8.64 11.31 -14.36
N PRO A 32 8.20 10.53 -13.33
CA PRO A 32 9.00 9.45 -12.76
C PRO A 32 9.48 8.46 -13.82
N ALA A 33 10.78 8.19 -13.87
CA ALA A 33 11.33 7.14 -14.74
C ALA A 33 10.86 5.73 -14.30
N MET A 34 10.66 4.85 -15.29
CA MET A 34 10.37 3.44 -15.05
C MET A 34 11.65 2.68 -14.71
N HIS A 35 11.65 1.96 -13.58
CA HIS A 35 12.81 1.19 -13.09
C HIS A 35 12.52 -0.31 -13.13
N PRO A 36 12.76 -1.02 -14.26
CA PRO A 36 12.51 -2.46 -14.37
C PRO A 36 13.57 -3.32 -13.66
N SER A 37 14.63 -2.72 -13.10
CA SER A 37 15.70 -3.47 -12.44
C SER A 37 15.21 -4.17 -11.18
N THR A 38 15.65 -5.42 -10.99
CA THR A 38 15.38 -6.21 -9.79
C THR A 38 16.41 -5.98 -8.68
N THR A 39 17.59 -5.46 -9.02
CA THR A 39 18.71 -5.23 -8.09
C THR A 39 19.40 -3.90 -8.38
N PHE A 40 20.18 -3.42 -7.43
CA PHE A 40 20.82 -2.12 -7.45
C PHE A 40 22.31 -2.25 -7.09
N ARG A 41 23.10 -1.24 -7.44
CA ARG A 41 24.56 -1.29 -7.37
C ARG A 41 25.04 -0.91 -5.97
N TYR A 42 25.71 -1.83 -5.30
CA TYR A 42 26.40 -1.58 -4.03
C TYR A 42 27.58 -0.60 -4.20
N PRO A 43 28.07 0.02 -3.11
CA PRO A 43 29.35 0.72 -3.10
C PRO A 43 30.48 -0.15 -3.65
N TYR A 44 31.38 0.45 -4.43
CA TYR A 44 32.62 -0.21 -4.90
C TYR A 44 33.65 -0.44 -3.81
N ASP A 45 33.53 0.34 -2.76
CA ASP A 45 34.43 0.37 -1.61
C ASP A 45 33.96 -0.70 -0.61
N PRO A 46 34.74 -1.79 -0.40
CA PRO A 46 34.34 -2.88 0.50
C PRO A 46 34.10 -2.40 1.94
N ASP A 47 34.81 -1.36 2.38
CA ASP A 47 34.68 -0.80 3.72
C ASP A 47 33.36 -0.03 3.93
N LYS A 48 32.62 0.23 2.84
CA LYS A 48 31.28 0.85 2.85
C LYS A 48 30.13 -0.17 2.73
N LEU A 49 30.42 -1.47 2.72
CA LEU A 49 29.40 -2.50 2.73
C LEU A 49 28.85 -2.67 4.15
N VAL A 50 27.53 -2.55 4.30
CA VAL A 50 26.82 -2.77 5.56
C VAL A 50 26.00 -4.07 5.51
N PRO A 51 25.81 -4.78 6.64
CA PRO A 51 24.89 -5.91 6.71
C PRO A 51 23.46 -5.50 6.35
N GLN A 52 22.67 -6.44 5.81
CA GLN A 52 21.28 -6.16 5.40
C GLN A 52 20.42 -5.60 6.55
N GLN A 53 20.70 -5.99 7.79
CA GLN A 53 20.01 -5.54 9.01
C GLN A 53 20.29 -4.06 9.36
N ALA A 54 21.34 -3.46 8.79
CA ALA A 54 21.70 -2.06 8.96
C ALA A 54 21.20 -1.16 7.83
N LEU A 55 20.56 -1.72 6.80
CA LEU A 55 19.95 -0.96 5.71
C LEU A 55 18.62 -0.33 6.15
N SER A 56 18.38 0.90 5.72
CA SER A 56 17.07 1.53 5.81
C SER A 56 16.08 0.91 4.82
N LYS A 57 14.78 1.09 5.06
CA LYS A 57 13.73 0.65 4.12
C LYS A 57 13.75 1.41 2.79
N THR A 58 14.51 2.50 2.69
CA THR A 58 14.71 3.27 1.47
C THR A 58 15.97 2.85 0.70
N ASP A 59 16.86 2.06 1.30
CA ASP A 59 18.08 1.61 0.63
C ASP A 59 17.78 0.62 -0.49
N MET A 60 18.03 1.09 -1.71
CA MET A 60 17.79 0.34 -2.93
C MET A 60 18.91 -0.68 -3.10
N VAL A 61 18.63 -1.91 -2.69
CA VAL A 61 19.51 -3.08 -2.85
C VAL A 61 18.83 -4.16 -3.70
N TYR A 62 17.57 -4.45 -3.38
CA TYR A 62 16.76 -5.43 -4.08
C TYR A 62 15.30 -4.96 -4.16
N ALA A 63 14.67 -5.13 -5.32
CA ALA A 63 13.36 -4.55 -5.64
C ALA A 63 12.19 -5.11 -4.81
N ARG A 64 12.38 -6.13 -3.98
CA ARG A 64 11.38 -6.55 -2.98
C ARG A 64 11.39 -5.69 -1.71
N LEU A 65 12.52 -5.03 -1.42
CA LEU A 65 12.72 -4.21 -0.22
C LEU A 65 12.32 -2.74 -0.46
N ALA A 66 12.95 -2.13 -1.47
CA ALA A 66 12.85 -0.72 -1.82
C ALA A 66 12.97 -0.54 -3.34
N ARG A 67 12.23 0.42 -3.93
CA ARG A 67 12.24 0.69 -5.38
C ARG A 67 11.87 2.16 -5.67
N PRO A 68 12.49 2.82 -6.65
CA PRO A 68 12.15 4.20 -7.02
C PRO A 68 10.65 4.40 -7.30
N THR A 69 10.09 3.69 -8.30
CA THR A 69 8.70 3.89 -8.73
C THR A 69 7.70 3.43 -7.66
N GLY A 70 7.98 2.31 -6.97
CA GLY A 70 7.09 1.76 -5.94
C GLY A 70 7.05 2.62 -4.66
N SER A 71 8.20 3.10 -4.19
CA SER A 71 8.28 3.96 -3.01
C SER A 71 7.71 5.35 -3.26
N ARG A 72 7.80 5.88 -4.50
CA ARG A 72 7.10 7.12 -4.90
C ARG A 72 5.58 6.94 -4.89
N LEU A 73 5.05 5.84 -5.44
CA LEU A 73 3.63 5.52 -5.34
C LEU A 73 3.16 5.35 -3.89
N GLU A 74 3.93 4.65 -3.06
CA GLU A 74 3.66 4.49 -1.62
C GLU A 74 3.63 5.85 -0.90
N LEU A 75 4.53 6.79 -1.23
CA LEU A 75 4.52 8.16 -0.68
C LEU A 75 3.27 8.95 -1.10
N ILE A 76 2.92 8.94 -2.39
CA ILE A 76 1.72 9.64 -2.90
C ILE A 76 0.48 9.12 -2.18
N LEU A 77 0.30 7.79 -2.17
CA LEU A 77 -0.81 7.15 -1.47
C LEU A 77 -0.79 7.44 0.03
N SER A 78 0.37 7.51 0.67
CA SER A 78 0.46 7.83 2.09
C SER A 78 -0.08 9.22 2.42
N LYS A 79 0.24 10.21 1.58
CA LYS A 79 -0.27 11.59 1.72
C LYS A 79 -1.77 11.67 1.43
N LEU A 80 -2.24 10.98 0.39
CA LEU A 80 -3.65 10.96 0.00
C LEU A 80 -4.55 10.24 1.01
N LEU A 81 -4.05 9.18 1.65
CA LEU A 81 -4.77 8.36 2.62
C LEU A 81 -4.56 8.82 4.08
N LYS A 82 -3.62 9.73 4.34
CA LYS A 82 -3.29 10.24 5.69
C LYS A 82 -2.79 9.15 6.66
N GLY A 83 -2.04 8.19 6.14
CA GLY A 83 -1.40 7.11 6.88
C GLY A 83 -0.36 6.43 6.00
N GLU A 84 0.67 5.80 6.58
CA GLU A 84 1.75 5.15 5.84
C GLU A 84 1.21 4.00 4.99
N ALA A 85 1.42 4.09 3.68
CA ALA A 85 0.84 3.18 2.68
C ALA A 85 1.84 2.12 2.20
N LEU A 86 1.37 0.87 2.11
CA LEU A 86 2.08 -0.26 1.52
C LEU A 86 1.29 -0.80 0.33
N VAL A 87 1.96 -0.93 -0.81
CA VAL A 87 1.37 -1.43 -2.06
C VAL A 87 1.66 -2.92 -2.26
N TYR A 88 0.62 -3.65 -2.65
CA TYR A 88 0.57 -5.09 -2.85
C TYR A 88 0.11 -5.42 -4.27
N SER A 89 0.39 -6.64 -4.72
CA SER A 89 0.05 -7.09 -6.09
C SER A 89 -1.45 -7.08 -6.41
N THR A 90 -2.33 -7.25 -5.42
CA THR A 90 -3.80 -7.24 -5.57
C THR A 90 -4.46 -6.79 -4.25
N GLY A 91 -5.71 -6.34 -4.30
CA GLY A 91 -6.50 -6.12 -3.08
C GLY A 91 -6.60 -7.37 -2.19
N LEU A 92 -6.73 -8.57 -2.79
CA LEU A 92 -6.78 -9.83 -2.03
C LEU A 92 -5.46 -10.18 -1.34
N SER A 93 -4.31 -9.86 -1.95
CA SER A 93 -3.01 -10.08 -1.32
C SER A 93 -2.73 -9.07 -0.20
N ALA A 94 -3.30 -7.87 -0.25
CA ALA A 94 -3.34 -6.92 0.87
C ALA A 94 -4.25 -7.43 2.02
N ILE A 95 -5.42 -8.01 1.72
CA ILE A 95 -6.28 -8.66 2.74
C ILE A 95 -5.53 -9.79 3.45
N HIS A 96 -4.90 -10.67 2.66
CA HIS A 96 -4.11 -11.77 3.20
C HIS A 96 -2.94 -11.28 4.07
N ALA A 97 -2.26 -10.19 3.67
CA ALA A 97 -1.15 -9.61 4.43
C ALA A 97 -1.57 -9.16 5.84
N TYR A 98 -2.67 -8.40 5.97
CA TYR A 98 -3.11 -7.97 7.30
C TYR A 98 -3.63 -9.14 8.15
N LEU A 99 -4.30 -10.13 7.56
CA LEU A 99 -4.75 -11.31 8.29
C LEU A 99 -3.57 -12.11 8.85
N VAL A 100 -2.49 -12.28 8.08
CA VAL A 100 -1.26 -12.92 8.54
C VAL A 100 -0.60 -12.13 9.67
N ARG A 101 -0.43 -10.80 9.51
CA ARG A 101 0.22 -9.95 10.53
C ARG A 101 -0.58 -9.84 11.83
N LEU A 102 -1.91 -9.73 11.74
CA LEU A 102 -2.77 -9.61 12.93
C LEU A 102 -3.07 -10.97 13.60
N GLY A 103 -2.99 -12.08 12.86
CA GLY A 103 -3.27 -13.44 13.35
C GLY A 103 -4.60 -13.60 14.12
N PRO A 104 -5.73 -13.00 13.67
CA PRO A 104 -6.93 -12.84 14.48
C PRO A 104 -7.55 -14.20 14.82
N LYS A 105 -7.93 -14.42 16.09
CA LYS A 105 -8.66 -15.64 16.49
C LYS A 105 -10.15 -15.59 16.17
N LYS A 106 -10.73 -14.39 16.13
CA LYS A 106 -12.10 -14.13 15.72
C LYS A 106 -12.10 -12.99 14.69
N VAL A 107 -12.92 -13.10 13.66
CA VAL A 107 -13.14 -12.02 12.68
C VAL A 107 -14.64 -11.73 12.61
N ALA A 108 -15.03 -10.52 13.00
CA ALA A 108 -16.39 -10.04 12.83
C ALA A 108 -16.51 -9.40 11.44
N ILE A 109 -17.26 -10.01 10.54
CA ILE A 109 -17.49 -9.50 9.18
C ILE A 109 -18.92 -9.85 8.74
N GLY A 110 -19.65 -8.84 8.25
CA GLY A 110 -20.98 -8.98 7.70
C GLY A 110 -20.93 -9.32 6.20
N GLY A 111 -21.58 -8.49 5.39
CA GLY A 111 -21.39 -8.51 3.94
C GLY A 111 -20.03 -7.94 3.52
N GLY A 112 -19.69 -8.09 2.24
CA GLY A 112 -18.45 -7.57 1.67
C GLY A 112 -18.20 -8.11 0.27
N TYR A 113 -17.00 -7.86 -0.26
CA TYR A 113 -16.56 -8.44 -1.52
C TYR A 113 -16.34 -9.96 -1.36
N HIS A 114 -16.86 -10.76 -2.30
CA HIS A 114 -16.77 -12.23 -2.23
C HIS A 114 -15.34 -12.77 -2.10
N GLY A 115 -14.36 -12.09 -2.72
CA GLY A 115 -12.95 -12.48 -2.61
C GLY A 115 -12.38 -12.26 -1.20
N THR A 116 -12.89 -11.30 -0.43
CA THR A 116 -12.53 -11.10 0.98
C THR A 116 -12.93 -12.31 1.81
N HIS A 117 -14.15 -12.82 1.61
CA HIS A 117 -14.62 -14.04 2.27
C HIS A 117 -13.79 -15.25 1.83
N ALA A 118 -13.45 -15.40 0.54
CA ALA A 118 -12.60 -16.49 0.07
C ALA A 118 -11.17 -16.48 0.64
N VAL A 119 -10.57 -15.30 0.84
CA VAL A 119 -9.27 -15.17 1.53
C VAL A 119 -9.41 -15.51 3.02
N LEU A 120 -10.51 -15.13 3.65
CA LEU A 120 -10.79 -15.50 5.04
C LEU A 120 -11.04 -17.02 5.17
N ASP A 121 -11.74 -17.66 4.23
CA ASP A 121 -11.92 -19.12 4.18
C ASP A 121 -10.57 -19.86 4.07
N ILE A 122 -9.58 -19.27 3.40
CA ILE A 122 -8.19 -19.79 3.39
C ILE A 122 -7.55 -19.61 4.76
N HIS A 123 -7.63 -18.42 5.34
CA HIS A 123 -7.01 -18.11 6.63
C HIS A 123 -7.55 -19.00 7.77
N GLU A 124 -8.88 -19.15 7.89
CA GLU A 124 -9.53 -20.00 8.89
C GLU A 124 -9.04 -21.46 8.85
N ARG A 125 -8.89 -22.03 7.64
CA ARG A 125 -8.34 -23.38 7.44
C ARG A 125 -6.87 -23.52 7.87
N LEU A 126 -6.11 -22.43 7.90
CA LEU A 126 -4.68 -22.43 8.27
C LEU A 126 -4.45 -22.14 9.76
N THR A 127 -5.30 -21.33 10.39
CA THR A 127 -5.05 -20.77 11.73
C THR A 127 -6.06 -21.16 12.80
N GLY A 128 -7.21 -21.73 12.41
CA GLY A 128 -8.34 -21.96 13.30
C GLY A 128 -9.09 -20.68 13.69
N THR A 129 -8.94 -19.58 12.93
CA THR A 129 -9.79 -18.39 13.05
C THR A 129 -11.26 -18.78 12.88
N VAL A 130 -12.16 -18.08 13.57
CA VAL A 130 -13.61 -18.23 13.40
C VAL A 130 -14.29 -16.90 13.06
N ARG A 131 -15.31 -16.95 12.21
CA ARG A 131 -16.24 -15.84 11.99
C ARG A 131 -17.21 -15.69 13.17
N VAL A 132 -17.53 -14.44 13.51
CA VAL A 132 -18.59 -14.07 14.45
C VAL A 132 -19.51 -13.03 13.82
N GLY A 133 -20.76 -12.96 14.26
CA GLY A 133 -21.73 -11.97 13.80
C GLY A 133 -21.32 -10.54 14.19
N LEU A 134 -21.72 -9.55 13.40
CA LEU A 134 -21.58 -8.14 13.79
C LEU A 134 -22.54 -7.77 14.93
N ASP A 135 -23.65 -8.50 15.04
CA ASP A 135 -24.61 -8.52 16.14
C ASP A 135 -24.08 -9.21 17.41
N GLU A 136 -23.00 -10.00 17.31
CA GLU A 136 -22.35 -10.66 18.44
C GLU A 136 -21.22 -9.82 19.07
N LEU A 137 -20.96 -8.60 18.56
CA LEU A 137 -19.91 -7.69 19.06
C LEU A 137 -20.10 -7.30 20.54
N ASP A 138 -21.34 -7.28 21.02
CA ASP A 138 -21.71 -7.00 22.41
C ASP A 138 -21.43 -8.19 23.36
N GLN A 139 -21.18 -9.39 22.82
CA GLN A 139 -20.89 -10.62 23.60
C GLN A 139 -19.39 -10.84 23.85
N LEU A 140 -18.54 -9.90 23.43
CA LEU A 140 -17.09 -9.91 23.64
C LEU A 140 -16.73 -9.57 25.09
N GLY A 141 -15.83 -10.34 25.72
CA GLY A 141 -15.70 -10.48 27.19
C GLY A 141 -14.53 -9.70 27.82
N PRO A 142 -14.22 -9.91 29.11
CA PRO A 142 -13.11 -9.22 29.78
C PRO A 142 -11.76 -9.50 29.11
N GLY A 143 -11.03 -8.43 28.77
CA GLY A 143 -9.94 -8.45 27.79
C GLY A 143 -10.32 -7.76 26.48
N ASP A 144 -11.63 -7.55 26.26
CA ASP A 144 -12.22 -6.86 25.12
C ASP A 144 -12.89 -5.49 25.54
N ILE A 145 -12.53 -4.32 24.95
CA ILE A 145 -13.26 -2.99 24.96
C ILE A 145 -13.01 -2.19 23.65
N ALA A 146 -13.95 -1.51 22.96
CA ALA A 146 -13.71 -0.94 21.60
C ALA A 146 -12.57 0.10 21.37
N LYS A 147 -11.70 0.37 22.37
CA LYS A 147 -10.31 0.89 22.23
C LYS A 147 -9.27 0.20 23.13
N GLU A 148 -9.72 -0.69 23.98
CA GLU A 148 -9.03 -1.34 25.10
C GLU A 148 -9.23 -2.90 24.99
N LYS A 149 -9.76 -3.41 23.84
CA LYS A 149 -9.99 -4.84 23.46
C LYS A 149 -8.72 -5.47 22.88
N ARG A 150 -7.88 -4.66 22.24
CA ARG A 150 -7.00 -5.09 21.14
C ARG A 150 -7.75 -5.64 19.91
N LEU A 151 -8.96 -5.15 19.63
CA LEU A 151 -9.58 -5.31 18.31
C LEU A 151 -8.91 -4.31 17.38
N TYR A 152 -8.65 -4.76 16.16
CA TYR A 152 -8.23 -3.92 15.05
C TYR A 152 -9.44 -3.61 14.19
N LEU A 153 -9.70 -2.33 13.93
CA LEU A 153 -10.71 -1.92 12.96
C LEU A 153 -10.08 -1.83 11.56
N VAL A 154 -10.49 -2.71 10.66
CA VAL A 154 -10.08 -2.69 9.25
C VAL A 154 -11.25 -2.22 8.40
N VAL A 155 -11.05 -1.17 7.58
CA VAL A 155 -12.08 -0.61 6.70
C VAL A 155 -11.68 -0.79 5.24
N ASP A 156 -12.51 -1.51 4.47
CA ASP A 156 -12.40 -1.55 3.01
C ASP A 156 -13.03 -0.31 2.39
N SER A 157 -12.16 0.61 2.01
CA SER A 157 -12.51 1.90 1.43
C SER A 157 -12.46 1.89 -0.10
N THR A 158 -12.45 0.71 -0.73
CA THR A 158 -12.45 0.60 -2.21
C THR A 158 -13.53 1.44 -2.89
N PHE A 159 -14.75 1.51 -2.33
CA PHE A 159 -15.85 2.31 -2.89
C PHE A 159 -15.87 3.79 -2.47
N GLY A 160 -15.04 4.18 -1.50
CA GLY A 160 -14.80 5.58 -1.14
C GLY A 160 -13.31 5.86 -1.19
N PRO A 161 -12.73 6.10 -2.40
CA PRO A 161 -11.34 6.55 -2.57
C PRO A 161 -11.03 7.85 -1.79
N PRO A 162 -9.73 8.25 -1.73
CA PRO A 162 -9.31 9.54 -1.21
C PRO A 162 -10.21 10.71 -1.65
N ALA A 163 -10.36 11.70 -0.78
CA ALA A 163 -11.34 12.80 -0.82
C ALA A 163 -12.78 12.46 -0.38
N LEU A 164 -13.29 11.23 -0.62
CA LEU A 164 -14.70 10.92 -0.35
C LEU A 164 -14.98 10.50 1.09
N GLN A 165 -14.02 9.84 1.74
CA GLN A 165 -14.11 9.42 3.15
C GLN A 165 -12.71 9.39 3.77
N ASP A 166 -12.68 9.39 5.10
CA ASP A 166 -11.47 9.31 5.91
C ASP A 166 -11.72 8.36 7.08
N PRO A 167 -11.49 7.04 6.92
CA PRO A 167 -11.84 6.07 7.94
C PRO A 167 -10.97 6.16 9.20
N PHE A 168 -9.80 6.82 9.13
CA PHE A 168 -8.99 7.11 10.32
C PHE A 168 -9.74 8.04 11.29
N MET A 169 -10.60 8.93 10.79
CA MET A 169 -11.51 9.73 11.62
C MET A 169 -12.56 8.90 12.37
N TRP A 170 -12.82 7.67 11.93
CA TRP A 170 -13.70 6.70 12.59
C TRP A 170 -12.93 5.75 13.53
N GLY A 171 -11.60 5.89 13.61
CA GLY A 171 -10.73 5.04 14.42
C GLY A 171 -10.29 3.74 13.74
N ALA A 172 -10.24 3.68 12.41
CA ALA A 172 -9.65 2.54 11.70
C ALA A 172 -8.15 2.41 12.01
N ASP A 173 -7.69 1.19 12.33
CA ASP A 173 -6.26 0.87 12.44
C ASP A 173 -5.63 0.65 11.06
N ILE A 174 -6.42 0.05 10.14
CA ILE A 174 -6.01 -0.27 8.77
C ILE A 174 -7.10 0.17 7.79
N VAL A 175 -6.72 0.94 6.79
CA VAL A 175 -7.57 1.24 5.64
C VAL A 175 -7.07 0.45 4.44
N ILE A 176 -7.96 -0.30 3.78
CA ILE A 176 -7.63 -1.06 2.57
C ILE A 176 -8.34 -0.50 1.34
N HIS A 177 -7.63 -0.46 0.21
CA HIS A 177 -8.22 -0.23 -1.10
C HIS A 177 -7.78 -1.32 -2.09
N SER A 178 -8.72 -1.78 -2.92
CA SER A 178 -8.39 -2.40 -4.20
C SER A 178 -7.89 -1.31 -5.16
N GLY A 179 -6.57 -1.23 -5.32
CA GLY A 179 -5.93 -0.28 -6.22
C GLY A 179 -6.40 -0.42 -7.68
N THR A 180 -6.83 -1.62 -8.07
CA THR A 180 -7.48 -1.93 -9.36
C THR A 180 -8.74 -1.12 -9.68
N LYS A 181 -9.37 -0.49 -8.68
CA LYS A 181 -10.61 0.27 -8.86
C LYS A 181 -10.29 1.75 -9.04
N TYR A 182 -10.83 2.63 -8.20
CA TYR A 182 -10.74 4.08 -8.38
C TYR A 182 -9.31 4.66 -8.32
N ILE A 183 -8.36 3.98 -7.66
CA ILE A 183 -6.96 4.44 -7.59
C ILE A 183 -6.26 4.25 -8.94
N GLY A 184 -6.43 3.09 -9.59
CA GLY A 184 -5.90 2.83 -10.92
C GLY A 184 -6.72 3.50 -12.03
N GLY A 185 -8.04 3.56 -11.88
CA GLY A 185 -8.98 4.28 -12.76
C GLY A 185 -9.21 3.67 -14.15
N HIS A 186 -8.19 3.06 -14.74
CA HIS A 186 -8.16 2.71 -16.17
C HIS A 186 -8.36 1.21 -16.47
N SER A 187 -8.62 0.39 -15.44
CA SER A 187 -8.88 -1.07 -15.54
C SER A 187 -7.75 -1.93 -16.12
N ASP A 188 -6.55 -1.37 -16.20
CA ASP A 188 -5.32 -1.95 -16.75
C ASP A 188 -4.38 -2.54 -15.67
N ILE A 189 -4.55 -2.16 -14.40
CA ILE A 189 -3.64 -2.54 -13.31
C ILE A 189 -4.28 -3.43 -12.22
N MET A 190 -3.51 -4.42 -11.75
CA MET A 190 -3.80 -5.10 -10.49
C MET A 190 -3.00 -4.50 -9.35
N CYS A 191 -3.68 -4.09 -8.27
CA CYS A 191 -3.06 -3.43 -7.14
C CYS A 191 -3.92 -3.59 -5.87
N GLY A 192 -3.27 -3.66 -4.70
CA GLY A 192 -3.87 -3.52 -3.39
C GLY A 192 -3.08 -2.51 -2.56
N VAL A 193 -3.75 -1.74 -1.70
CA VAL A 193 -3.13 -0.74 -0.85
C VAL A 193 -3.61 -0.96 0.58
N LEU A 194 -2.69 -1.05 1.53
CA LEU A 194 -2.98 -0.86 2.96
C LEU A 194 -2.41 0.49 3.39
N ALA A 195 -3.18 1.29 4.11
CA ALA A 195 -2.67 2.46 4.84
C ALA A 195 -2.87 2.25 6.34
N VAL A 196 -1.90 2.66 7.15
CA VAL A 196 -1.93 2.57 8.61
C VAL A 196 -1.31 3.82 9.24
N GLN A 197 -1.79 4.26 10.41
CA GLN A 197 -1.17 5.39 11.14
C GLN A 197 -0.16 4.94 12.22
N ARG A 198 -0.05 3.63 12.44
CA ARG A 198 0.75 3.01 13.48
C ARG A 198 2.07 2.49 12.91
N GLU A 199 3.18 3.08 13.36
CA GLU A 199 4.53 2.70 12.92
C GLU A 199 4.85 1.23 13.21
N ASP A 200 4.45 0.70 14.38
CA ASP A 200 4.65 -0.70 14.75
C ASP A 200 3.96 -1.68 13.78
N LEU A 201 2.76 -1.31 13.34
CA LEU A 201 1.98 -2.06 12.38
C LEU A 201 2.51 -1.91 10.95
N PHE A 202 2.96 -0.71 10.54
CA PHE A 202 3.63 -0.49 9.26
C PHE A 202 4.94 -1.27 9.14
N ASN A 203 5.77 -1.22 10.18
CA ASN A 203 7.02 -1.98 10.29
C ASN A 203 6.75 -3.48 10.07
N GLY A 204 5.77 -4.03 10.79
CA GLY A 204 5.39 -5.43 10.64
C GLY A 204 4.83 -5.80 9.27
N LEU A 205 3.90 -5.01 8.72
CA LEU A 205 3.34 -5.26 7.40
C LEU A 205 4.42 -5.18 6.29
N TRP A 206 5.40 -4.29 6.44
CA TRP A 206 6.54 -4.20 5.52
C TRP A 206 7.42 -5.45 5.59
N GLU A 207 7.76 -5.94 6.79
CA GLU A 207 8.51 -7.19 7.00
C GLU A 207 7.80 -8.39 6.36
N ASP A 208 6.50 -8.56 6.61
CA ASP A 208 5.70 -9.66 6.06
C ASP A 208 5.62 -9.56 4.54
N ARG A 209 5.45 -8.36 3.98
CA ARG A 209 5.45 -8.15 2.53
C ARG A 209 6.79 -8.52 1.90
N VAL A 210 7.90 -8.23 2.57
CA VAL A 210 9.25 -8.62 2.16
C VAL A 210 9.43 -10.14 2.19
N ALA A 211 8.91 -10.81 3.22
CA ALA A 211 9.00 -12.27 3.37
C ALA A 211 8.08 -13.03 2.39
N LEU A 212 6.82 -12.61 2.27
CA LEU A 212 5.79 -13.22 1.41
C LEU A 212 5.97 -12.88 -0.08
N GLY A 213 6.64 -11.76 -0.39
CA GLY A 213 6.89 -11.33 -1.78
C GLY A 213 5.64 -10.92 -2.57
N ASN A 214 4.51 -10.70 -1.90
CA ASN A 214 3.21 -10.30 -2.48
C ASN A 214 3.15 -8.81 -2.90
N ILE A 215 4.28 -8.27 -3.32
CA ILE A 215 4.52 -6.86 -3.64
C ILE A 215 4.18 -6.57 -5.12
N LEU A 216 3.67 -5.37 -5.43
CA LEU A 216 3.41 -4.96 -6.81
C LEU A 216 4.74 -4.70 -7.55
N VAL A 217 5.33 -5.71 -8.21
CA VAL A 217 6.60 -5.58 -8.97
C VAL A 217 6.33 -5.15 -10.40
N ALA A 218 5.95 -3.90 -10.58
CA ALA A 218 5.77 -3.37 -11.93
C ALA A 218 5.94 -1.84 -11.96
N SER A 219 7.15 -1.39 -12.30
CA SER A 219 7.35 -0.05 -12.85
C SER A 219 6.56 0.19 -14.16
N ILE A 220 5.98 -0.87 -14.73
CA ILE A 220 5.12 -0.87 -15.93
C ILE A 220 3.60 -0.96 -15.63
N MET A 221 3.19 -1.15 -14.36
CA MET A 221 1.77 -1.12 -13.92
C MET A 221 1.51 0.00 -12.90
N ALA A 222 2.48 0.88 -12.68
CA ALA A 222 2.27 2.16 -11.98
C ALA A 222 2.10 3.31 -12.98
N TRP A 223 2.22 3.03 -14.29
CA TRP A 223 2.16 4.00 -15.38
C TRP A 223 1.23 3.45 -16.47
N PRO A 224 0.25 4.22 -16.99
CA PRO A 224 -0.70 3.71 -17.97
C PRO A 224 0.00 3.22 -19.25
N SER A 225 -0.44 2.06 -19.76
CA SER A 225 0.15 1.45 -20.97
C SER A 225 -0.09 2.24 -22.25
N GLU A 226 -1.04 3.17 -22.27
CA GLU A 226 -1.41 3.97 -23.44
C GLU A 226 -0.28 4.88 -23.96
N LEU A 227 0.68 5.25 -23.11
CA LEU A 227 1.86 6.01 -23.53
C LEU A 227 2.93 5.18 -24.26
N ALA A 228 2.87 3.84 -24.18
CA ALA A 228 3.78 2.96 -24.92
C ALA A 228 3.41 2.84 -26.41
N ASP A 229 2.13 3.05 -26.77
CA ASP A 229 1.62 2.80 -28.13
C ASP A 229 1.75 4.00 -29.09
N PHE A 230 2.15 5.18 -28.59
CA PHE A 230 2.48 6.33 -29.44
C PHE A 230 3.69 6.09 -30.37
N GLY A 231 4.49 5.05 -30.12
CA GLY A 231 5.60 4.65 -30.98
C GLY A 231 5.22 3.78 -32.18
N SER A 232 4.07 3.09 -32.16
CA SER A 232 3.70 2.09 -33.18
C SER A 232 3.00 2.72 -34.39
N THR A 233 2.22 3.78 -34.16
CA THR A 233 1.28 4.38 -35.13
C THR A 233 1.90 5.35 -36.15
N LEU A 234 3.16 5.75 -35.99
CA LEU A 234 3.85 6.67 -36.91
C LEU A 234 4.52 6.01 -38.13
N SER A 235 4.36 4.69 -38.32
CA SER A 235 5.07 3.92 -39.36
C SER A 235 4.27 3.63 -40.65
N HIS A 236 3.01 4.06 -40.76
CA HIS A 236 2.11 3.67 -41.87
C HIS A 236 1.51 4.87 -42.64
N SER A 237 2.35 5.78 -43.11
CA SER A 237 1.92 6.87 -44.01
C SER A 237 2.96 7.30 -45.05
N LYS A 238 3.69 6.35 -45.65
CA LYS A 238 4.43 6.55 -46.91
C LYS A 238 4.44 5.31 -47.80
N GLN A 239 3.44 5.22 -48.69
CA GLN A 239 3.53 4.71 -50.06
C GLN A 239 2.36 5.27 -50.88
#